data_AF-A0A7Y5MTS6-F1
#
_entry.id   AF-A0A7Y5MTS6-F1
#
_cell.length_a   1.000
_cell.length_b   1.000
_cell.length_c   1.000
_cell.angle_alpha   90.00
_cell.angle_beta   90.00
_cell.angle_gamma   90.00
#
_symmetry.space_group_name_H-M   'P 1'
#
loop_
_entity.id
_entity.type
_entity.pdbx_description
1 polymer ?
#
loop_
_entity_poly.entity_id
_entity_poly.type
_entity_poly.pdbx_seq_one_letter_code
_entity_poly.pdbx_strand_id
1 'polypeptide(L)'
;LDSWAGCGLAGGAELEQAQLSCGVASDRNGVFSEEYHADGPAVAYDTWHIVRIEMKPNSGELTFFVDGQPIGTHTPAEIERLKSAQFSAELQLYLEDGALIAGYFDNIRIGQAE
;
A
#
# COMPACT_ATOMS: atom_id res chain seq x y z
N LEU A 1 10.83 8.95 -12.27
CA LEU A 1 9.38 9.15 -12.22
C LEU A 1 8.85 7.87 -11.69
N ASP A 2 8.60 7.92 -10.40
CA ASP A 2 8.50 6.74 -9.58
C ASP A 2 7.03 6.66 -9.21
N SER A 3 6.39 5.56 -9.57
CA SER A 3 4.99 5.30 -9.25
C SER A 3 4.97 4.09 -8.34
N TRP A 4 4.18 4.15 -7.29
CA TRP A 4 4.02 3.03 -6.38
C TRP A 4 2.56 2.79 -6.08
N ALA A 5 2.25 1.51 -5.88
CA ALA A 5 1.02 1.08 -5.25
C ALA A 5 1.41 0.40 -3.94
N GLY A 6 0.77 0.78 -2.85
CA GLY A 6 1.16 0.31 -1.52
C GLY A 6 -0.01 0.30 -0.56
N CYS A 7 0.16 -0.47 0.52
CA CYS A 7 -0.68 -0.45 1.69
C CYS A 7 0.19 -0.15 2.91
N GLY A 8 -0.35 0.59 3.87
CA GLY A 8 0.35 0.97 5.08
C GLY A 8 -0.57 1.03 6.28
N LEU A 9 0.05 1.00 7.46
CA LEU A 9 -0.58 1.26 8.73
C LEU A 9 0.00 2.57 9.28
N ALA A 10 -0.87 3.54 9.54
CA ALA A 10 -0.53 4.78 10.21
C ALA A 10 -1.08 4.74 11.64
N GLY A 11 -0.24 4.98 12.63
CA GLY A 11 -0.62 4.99 14.04
C GLY A 11 0.20 6.00 14.83
N GLY A 12 -0.12 6.14 16.11
CA GLY A 12 0.58 7.08 16.98
C GLY A 12 0.23 6.84 18.44
N ALA A 13 1.10 7.25 19.35
CA ALA A 13 0.93 7.00 20.79
C ALA A 13 -0.38 7.57 21.36
N GLU A 14 -0.93 8.61 20.75
CA GLU A 14 -2.17 9.28 21.15
C GLU A 14 -3.43 8.72 20.44
N LEU A 15 -3.27 7.80 19.49
CA LEU A 15 -4.37 7.19 18.76
C LEU A 15 -4.75 5.87 19.41
N GLU A 16 -6.04 5.67 19.71
CA GLU A 16 -6.55 4.41 20.26
C GLU A 16 -6.49 3.25 19.26
N GLN A 17 -6.46 3.56 17.96
CA GLN A 17 -6.42 2.61 16.86
C GLN A 17 -5.49 3.12 15.76
N ALA A 18 -4.83 2.20 15.05
CA ALA A 18 -4.12 2.52 13.83
C ALA A 18 -5.10 2.54 12.64
N GLN A 19 -4.74 3.26 11.59
CA GLN A 19 -5.50 3.35 10.36
C GLN A 19 -4.76 2.59 9.25
N LEU A 20 -5.43 1.63 8.62
CA LEU A 20 -4.93 1.00 7.41
C LEU A 20 -5.39 1.82 6.20
N SER A 21 -4.48 2.10 5.27
CA SER A 21 -4.83 2.67 3.98
C SER A 21 -4.04 2.01 2.87
N CYS A 22 -4.59 2.03 1.66
CA CYS A 22 -3.88 1.64 0.47
C CYS A 22 -4.06 2.71 -0.61
N GLY A 23 -3.14 2.79 -1.54
CA GLY A 23 -3.22 3.81 -2.57
C GLY A 23 -2.23 3.63 -3.69
N VAL A 24 -2.35 4.55 -4.65
CA VAL A 24 -1.40 4.75 -5.74
C VAL A 24 -0.93 6.18 -5.67
N ALA A 25 0.39 6.38 -5.73
CA ALA A 25 0.97 7.69 -5.78
C ALA A 25 2.13 7.72 -6.77
N SER A 26 2.56 8.92 -7.12
CA SER A 26 3.73 9.14 -7.96
C SER A 26 4.57 10.29 -7.46
N ASP A 27 5.87 10.18 -7.68
CA ASP A 27 6.82 11.28 -7.58
C ASP A 27 7.26 11.69 -8.98
N ARG A 28 7.00 12.95 -9.33
CA ARG A 28 7.47 13.59 -10.55
C ARG A 28 8.44 14.71 -10.21
N ASN A 29 9.74 14.42 -10.33
CA ASN A 29 10.81 15.39 -10.10
C ASN A 29 10.78 16.01 -8.70
N GLY A 30 10.54 15.19 -7.67
CA GLY A 30 10.43 15.59 -6.27
C GLY A 30 9.06 16.13 -5.88
N VAL A 31 8.06 16.02 -6.76
CA VAL A 31 6.68 16.41 -6.48
C VAL A 31 5.85 15.15 -6.28
N PHE A 32 5.52 14.88 -5.02
CA PHE A 32 4.57 13.84 -4.64
C PHE A 32 3.15 14.21 -5.08
N SER A 33 2.46 13.26 -5.69
CA SER A 33 1.05 13.34 -6.03
C SER A 33 0.40 12.02 -5.68
N GLU A 34 -0.58 12.07 -4.78
CA GLU A 34 -1.52 10.97 -4.57
C GLU A 34 -2.44 10.89 -5.80
N GLU A 35 -2.52 9.71 -6.39
CA GLU A 35 -3.38 9.42 -7.54
C GLU A 35 -4.68 8.76 -7.10
N TYR A 36 -4.59 7.86 -6.12
CA TYR A 36 -5.71 7.13 -5.58
C TYR A 36 -5.47 6.79 -4.11
N HIS A 37 -6.54 6.87 -3.32
CA HIS A 37 -6.56 6.51 -1.91
C HIS A 37 -7.80 5.67 -1.60
N ALA A 38 -7.59 4.61 -0.84
CA ALA A 38 -8.62 3.75 -0.29
C ALA A 38 -8.44 3.65 1.22
N ASP A 39 -9.45 4.12 1.95
CA ASP A 39 -9.52 3.95 3.39
C ASP A 39 -9.80 2.48 3.72
N GLY A 40 -8.90 1.87 4.48
CA GLY A 40 -9.12 0.60 5.13
C GLY A 40 -9.88 0.77 6.46
N PRO A 41 -10.11 -0.35 7.19
CA PRO A 41 -10.66 -0.28 8.53
C PRO A 41 -9.65 0.36 9.51
N ALA A 42 -10.19 0.98 10.56
CA ALA A 42 -9.41 1.22 11.77
C ALA A 42 -9.10 -0.14 12.42
N VAL A 43 -7.85 -0.32 12.86
CA VAL A 43 -7.34 -1.59 13.38
C VAL A 43 -6.74 -1.42 14.76
N ALA A 44 -6.85 -2.49 15.57
CA ALA A 44 -6.23 -2.51 16.89
C ALA A 44 -4.71 -2.69 16.77
N TYR A 45 -3.97 -2.15 17.73
CA TYR A 45 -2.56 -2.47 17.90
C TYR A 45 -2.36 -3.95 18.26
N ASP A 46 -1.13 -4.44 18.09
CA ASP A 46 -0.72 -5.82 18.41
C ASP A 46 -1.57 -6.91 17.73
N THR A 47 -2.22 -6.57 16.62
CA THR A 47 -3.05 -7.48 15.82
C THR A 47 -2.44 -7.64 14.44
N TRP A 48 -2.35 -8.89 13.98
CA TRP A 48 -1.91 -9.20 12.62
C TRP A 48 -3.03 -8.94 11.63
N HIS A 49 -2.71 -8.22 10.57
CA HIS A 49 -3.59 -7.97 9.43
C HIS A 49 -2.95 -8.47 8.15
N ILE A 50 -3.78 -8.91 7.20
CA ILE A 50 -3.33 -9.35 5.89
C ILE A 50 -3.65 -8.25 4.89
N VAL A 51 -2.62 -7.71 4.26
CA VAL A 51 -2.76 -6.84 3.08
C VAL A 51 -2.41 -7.60 1.83
N ARG A 52 -3.18 -7.38 0.76
CA ARG A 52 -2.91 -7.96 -0.56
C ARG A 52 -3.23 -6.94 -1.63
N ILE A 53 -2.34 -6.84 -2.61
CA ILE A 53 -2.51 -6.03 -3.81
C ILE A 53 -2.52 -7.01 -4.98
N GLU A 54 -3.60 -7.00 -5.76
CA GLU A 54 -3.71 -7.81 -6.98
C GLU A 54 -3.70 -6.88 -8.19
N MET A 55 -2.97 -7.26 -9.24
CA MET A 55 -2.97 -6.55 -10.51
C MET A 55 -3.53 -7.44 -11.61
N LYS A 56 -4.55 -6.97 -12.32
CA LYS A 56 -5.04 -7.65 -13.52
C LYS A 56 -4.03 -7.49 -14.65
N PRO A 57 -3.49 -8.56 -15.25
CA PRO A 57 -2.37 -8.45 -16.20
C PRO A 57 -2.71 -7.69 -17.49
N ASN A 58 -3.97 -7.70 -17.92
CA ASN A 58 -4.38 -7.08 -19.19
C ASN A 58 -4.72 -5.59 -19.04
N SER A 59 -5.53 -5.25 -18.02
CA SER A 59 -5.95 -3.88 -17.76
C SER A 59 -4.98 -3.11 -16.89
N GLY A 60 -4.16 -3.81 -16.10
CA GLY A 60 -3.32 -3.22 -15.05
C GLY A 60 -4.12 -2.63 -13.90
N GLU A 61 -5.40 -2.98 -13.79
CA GLU A 61 -6.26 -2.59 -12.69
C GLU A 61 -5.75 -3.25 -11.40
N LEU A 62 -5.57 -2.42 -10.38
CA LEU A 62 -5.14 -2.81 -9.05
C LEU A 62 -6.36 -2.96 -8.15
N THR A 63 -6.45 -4.06 -7.41
CA THR A 63 -7.42 -4.23 -6.32
C THR A 63 -6.68 -4.41 -5.00
N PHE A 64 -7.08 -3.63 -4.01
CA PHE A 64 -6.50 -3.63 -2.67
C PHE A 64 -7.41 -4.41 -1.72
N PHE A 65 -6.83 -5.31 -0.93
CA PHE A 65 -7.55 -6.12 0.05
C PHE A 65 -6.96 -5.96 1.44
N VAL A 66 -7.85 -5.93 2.42
CA VAL A 66 -7.54 -6.01 3.86
C VAL A 66 -8.33 -7.17 4.44
N ASP A 67 -7.64 -8.10 5.09
CA ASP A 67 -8.23 -9.28 5.73
C ASP A 67 -9.18 -10.05 4.78
N GLY A 68 -8.76 -10.12 3.51
CA GLY A 68 -9.49 -10.79 2.42
C GLY A 68 -10.64 -9.99 1.81
N GLN A 69 -11.00 -8.82 2.36
CA GLN A 69 -12.06 -7.95 1.82
C GLN A 69 -11.48 -6.88 0.88
N PRO A 70 -12.05 -6.69 -0.32
CA PRO A 70 -11.61 -5.60 -1.20
C PRO A 70 -12.02 -4.25 -0.61
N ILE A 71 -11.06 -3.33 -0.46
CA ILE A 71 -11.30 -1.97 0.05
C ILE A 71 -11.25 -0.91 -1.06
N GLY A 72 -10.74 -1.27 -2.23
CA GLY A 72 -10.58 -0.32 -3.33
C GLY A 72 -10.11 -0.98 -4.61
N THR A 73 -10.38 -0.32 -5.74
CA THR A 73 -9.88 -0.73 -7.05
C THR A 73 -9.55 0.52 -7.87
N HIS A 74 -8.41 0.51 -8.55
CA HIS A 74 -7.93 1.64 -9.33
C HIS A 74 -7.06 1.19 -10.50
N THR A 75 -7.20 1.85 -11.65
CA THR A 75 -6.28 1.66 -12.78
C THR A 75 -5.33 2.85 -12.84
N PRO A 76 -4.01 2.66 -12.63
CA PRO A 76 -3.06 3.75 -12.70
C PRO A 76 -3.15 4.56 -14.00
N ALA A 77 -3.07 5.88 -13.91
CA ALA A 77 -3.21 6.79 -15.05
C ALA A 77 -2.18 6.52 -16.15
N GLU A 78 -0.98 6.07 -15.77
CA GLU A 78 0.11 5.75 -16.69
C GLU A 78 0.25 4.25 -16.98
N ILE A 79 -0.84 3.49 -16.93
CA ILE A 79 -0.75 2.03 -16.98
C ILE A 79 -0.05 1.49 -18.24
N GLU A 80 -0.24 2.13 -19.40
CA GLU A 80 0.44 1.71 -20.63
C GLU A 80 1.97 1.80 -20.53
N ARG A 81 2.50 2.75 -19.74
CA ARG A 81 3.94 2.83 -19.44
C ARG A 81 4.35 1.74 -18.47
N LEU A 82 3.58 1.55 -17.40
CA LEU A 82 3.89 0.60 -16.32
C LEU A 82 3.89 -0.87 -16.77
N LYS A 83 3.10 -1.23 -17.78
CA LYS A 83 3.11 -2.59 -18.38
C LYS A 83 4.50 -3.07 -18.84
N SER A 84 5.41 -2.15 -19.13
CA SER A 84 6.78 -2.44 -19.57
C SER A 84 7.86 -2.09 -18.54
N ALA A 85 7.45 -1.60 -17.36
CA ALA A 85 8.37 -1.16 -16.33
C ALA A 85 9.00 -2.35 -15.58
N GLN A 86 10.10 -2.07 -14.89
CA GLN A 86 10.63 -2.96 -13.86
C GLN A 86 9.95 -2.62 -12.54
N PHE A 87 9.59 -3.66 -11.78
CA PHE A 87 8.97 -3.53 -10.48
C PHE A 87 9.98 -3.94 -9.40
N SER A 88 10.09 -3.13 -8.36
CA SER A 88 10.68 -3.50 -7.08
C SER A 88 9.60 -3.52 -6.01
N ALA A 89 9.75 -4.40 -5.03
CA ALA A 89 8.92 -4.39 -3.84
C ALA A 89 9.73 -3.80 -2.68
N GLU A 90 9.08 -3.00 -1.85
CA GLU A 90 9.69 -2.36 -0.70
C GLU A 90 8.82 -2.55 0.53
N LEU A 91 9.47 -2.73 1.68
CA LEU A 91 8.85 -2.72 2.99
C LEU A 91 9.51 -1.61 3.79
N GLN A 92 8.72 -0.68 4.28
CA GLN A 92 9.21 0.52 4.94
C GLN A 92 8.51 0.74 6.27
N LEU A 93 9.23 1.35 7.20
CA LEU A 93 8.69 1.94 8.41
C LEU A 93 9.14 3.40 8.45
N TYR A 94 8.18 4.30 8.57
CA TYR A 94 8.42 5.72 8.77
C TYR A 94 8.13 6.05 10.22
N LEU A 95 9.12 6.60 10.92
CA LEU A 95 9.02 6.98 12.32
C LEU A 95 9.34 8.47 12.44
N GLU A 96 8.50 9.19 13.18
CA GLU A 96 8.85 10.53 13.64
C GLU A 96 9.97 10.46 14.69
N ASP A 97 10.72 11.53 14.82
CA ASP A 97 11.82 11.60 15.79
C ASP A 97 11.29 11.38 17.22
N GLY A 98 11.94 10.47 17.97
CA GLY A 98 11.51 10.08 19.31
C GLY A 98 10.33 9.09 19.40
N ALA A 99 9.73 8.67 18.27
CA ALA A 99 8.68 7.66 18.29
C ALA A 99 9.23 6.25 18.61
N LEU A 100 8.58 5.55 19.54
CA LEU A 100 8.85 4.16 19.88
C LEU A 100 7.74 3.26 19.32
N ILE A 101 7.70 3.12 18.00
CA ILE A 101 6.77 2.22 17.32
C ILE A 101 7.56 1.07 16.69
N ALA A 102 7.12 -0.16 16.93
CA ALA A 102 7.62 -1.34 16.23
C ALA A 102 6.58 -1.77 15.19
N GLY A 103 7.04 -1.99 13.95
CA GLY A 103 6.24 -2.62 12.90
C GLY A 103 6.82 -3.98 12.56
N TYR A 104 5.95 -4.96 12.32
CA TYR A 104 6.33 -6.32 11.97
C TYR A 104 5.71 -6.70 10.63
N PHE A 105 6.48 -7.40 9.80
CA PHE A 105 6.03 -7.95 8.53
C PHE A 105 6.35 -9.44 8.54
N ASP A 106 5.41 -10.27 8.09
CA ASP A 106 5.59 -11.72 7.97
C ASP A 106 4.79 -12.26 6.77
N ASN A 107 5.14 -13.46 6.30
CA ASN A 107 4.49 -14.19 5.20
C ASN A 107 4.39 -13.36 3.90
N ILE A 108 5.46 -12.64 3.57
CA ILE A 108 5.54 -11.81 2.36
C ILE A 108 5.66 -12.71 1.13
N ARG A 109 4.77 -12.50 0.16
CA ARG A 109 4.75 -13.22 -1.12
C ARG A 109 4.62 -12.24 -2.26
N ILE A 110 5.49 -12.38 -3.26
CA ILE A 110 5.48 -11.57 -4.49
C ILE A 110 5.57 -12.53 -5.65
N GLY A 111 4.59 -12.48 -6.55
CA GLY A 111 4.53 -13.39 -7.69
C GLY A 111 3.17 -13.35 -8.37
N GLN A 112 2.94 -14.32 -9.25
CA GLN A 112 1.62 -14.51 -9.85
C GLN A 112 0.65 -15.04 -8.78
N ALA A 113 -0.57 -14.51 -8.75
CA ALA A 113 -1.66 -15.13 -8.03
C ALA A 113 -2.02 -16.43 -8.78
N GLU A 114 -2.09 -17.55 -8.05
CA GLU A 114 -2.52 -18.85 -8.58
C GLU A 114 -4.00 -18.85 -8.99
#